data_AF-A0A8J6ZWS2-F1
#
_entry.id   AF-A0A8J6ZWS2-F1
#
_cell.length_a   1.000
_cell.length_b   1.000
_cell.length_c   1.000
_cell.angle_alpha   90.00
_cell.angle_beta   90.00
_cell.angle_gamma   90.00
#
_symmetry.space_group_name_H-M   'P 1'
#
loop_
_entity.id
_entity.type
_entity.pdbx_description
1 polymer ?
#
loop_
_entity_poly.entity_id
_entity_poly.type
_entity_poly.pdbx_seq_one_letter_code
_entity_poly.pdbx_strand_id
1 'polypeptide(L)'
;MGEVLRLASLVENLAEPLIEAGFEPLLVYGQGIKSFVRGDLVKAVKQFSCLPKTRVVGINFNVPQIGLNQPASQDNRQKFLVVDDHKLVLSGTIEVLKQQYPNAEITSAETAQEALNIFANNPCLPDLMITDLSMPQMIGKTAEIDVGIQFLKTLMQQYPNLNIVVQSTYPRALVRLKTLISVHEGGFTVADLALSVEEMLTRVDLALQGLTYTKDVKDIYSGLEVKPEWLSVLTLAFEEGLQDKAIAQRMNVAERTVRHYWTKIYDLLGVYPDANKNLRIQTEIRAREEGLIDGVLPAAIPATLLAAQPVAHHRLTPPSAMPQGVYGLECPRCHKVSPLENLQVGCPWCGTSLAAAASVLMIPNGGDQPQ
;
A
#
# COMPACT_ATOMS: atom_id res chain seq x y z
N MET A 1 -33.91 -22.01 6.17
CA MET A 1 -32.46 -21.65 6.32
C MET A 1 -31.86 -21.06 5.05
N GLY A 2 -32.08 -21.63 3.86
CA GLY A 2 -31.48 -21.12 2.61
C GLY A 2 -31.81 -19.66 2.27
N GLU A 3 -33.04 -19.20 2.52
CA GLU A 3 -33.43 -17.80 2.30
C GLU A 3 -32.74 -16.82 3.26
N VAL A 4 -32.55 -17.23 4.52
CA VAL A 4 -31.87 -16.42 5.54
C VAL A 4 -30.39 -16.23 5.18
N LEU A 5 -29.74 -17.29 4.70
CA LEU A 5 -28.37 -17.20 4.18
C LEU A 5 -28.28 -16.32 2.94
N ARG A 6 -29.25 -16.43 2.01
CA ARG A 6 -29.30 -15.56 0.82
C ARG A 6 -29.44 -14.09 1.19
N LEU A 7 -30.33 -13.76 2.13
CA LEU A 7 -30.52 -12.39 2.60
C LEU A 7 -29.27 -11.86 3.32
N ALA A 8 -28.63 -12.68 4.17
CA ALA A 8 -27.38 -12.30 4.83
C ALA A 8 -26.27 -12.01 3.81
N SER A 9 -26.13 -12.85 2.77
CA SER A 9 -25.16 -12.60 1.70
C SER A 9 -25.49 -11.36 0.86
N LEU A 10 -26.76 -11.04 0.67
CA LEU A 10 -27.18 -9.85 -0.07
C LEU A 10 -26.88 -8.57 0.71
N VAL A 11 -27.03 -8.61 2.03
CA VAL A 11 -26.63 -7.54 2.95
C VAL A 11 -25.11 -7.34 2.94
N GLU A 12 -24.32 -8.41 2.93
CA GLU A 12 -22.84 -8.34 2.81
C GLU A 12 -22.39 -7.74 1.47
N ASN A 13 -23.07 -8.05 0.36
CA ASN A 13 -22.76 -7.43 -0.95
C ASN A 13 -23.03 -5.91 -0.96
N LEU A 14 -23.83 -5.41 -0.02
CA LEU A 14 -24.13 -3.99 0.17
C LEU A 14 -23.40 -3.40 1.38
N ALA A 15 -22.36 -4.07 1.89
CA ALA A 15 -21.66 -3.66 3.11
C ALA A 15 -21.21 -2.21 3.09
N GLU A 16 -20.44 -1.80 2.08
CA GLU A 16 -19.91 -0.44 2.04
C GLU A 16 -20.99 0.65 1.92
N PRO A 17 -21.99 0.57 1.01
CA PRO A 17 -23.11 1.52 0.99
C PRO A 17 -23.88 1.59 2.31
N LEU A 18 -24.03 0.45 3.01
CA LEU A 18 -24.72 0.40 4.29
C LEU A 18 -23.90 1.05 5.41
N ILE A 19 -22.58 0.88 5.42
CA ILE A 19 -21.69 1.57 6.35
C ILE A 19 -21.78 3.08 6.14
N GLU A 20 -21.71 3.56 4.89
CA GLU A 20 -21.84 4.99 4.59
C GLU A 20 -23.19 5.59 4.99
N ALA A 21 -24.25 4.78 4.94
CA ALA A 21 -25.58 5.16 5.36
C ALA A 21 -25.84 4.98 6.87
N GLY A 22 -24.83 4.56 7.65
CA GLY A 22 -24.94 4.38 9.11
C GLY A 22 -25.74 3.14 9.53
N PHE A 23 -25.75 2.10 8.70
CA PHE A 23 -26.43 0.82 8.93
C PHE A 23 -25.45 -0.32 9.27
N GLU A 24 -24.31 -0.03 9.88
CA GLU A 24 -23.33 -1.02 10.35
C GLU A 24 -23.95 -2.11 11.24
N PRO A 25 -24.87 -1.79 12.18
CA PRO A 25 -25.51 -2.82 13.00
C PRO A 25 -26.29 -3.87 12.19
N LEU A 26 -26.83 -3.50 11.03
CA LEU A 26 -27.53 -4.45 10.15
C LEU A 26 -26.55 -5.46 9.55
N LEU A 27 -25.34 -5.04 9.22
CA LEU A 27 -24.29 -5.91 8.71
C LEU A 27 -23.81 -6.88 9.78
N VAL A 28 -23.50 -6.36 10.98
CA VAL A 28 -23.09 -7.18 12.12
C VAL A 28 -24.16 -8.22 12.46
N TYR A 29 -25.45 -7.85 12.41
CA TYR A 29 -26.56 -8.78 12.60
C TYR A 29 -26.61 -9.85 11.51
N GLY A 30 -26.49 -9.46 10.24
CA GLY A 30 -26.47 -10.39 9.11
C GLY A 30 -25.36 -11.43 9.22
N GLN A 31 -24.16 -10.98 9.60
CA GLN A 31 -23.01 -11.86 9.85
C GLN A 31 -23.25 -12.78 11.06
N GLY A 32 -23.78 -12.26 12.16
CA GLY A 32 -24.14 -13.05 13.34
C GLY A 32 -25.12 -14.18 12.99
N ILE A 33 -26.14 -13.88 12.19
CA ILE A 33 -27.11 -14.87 11.70
C ILE A 33 -26.44 -15.91 10.80
N LYS A 34 -25.54 -15.48 9.91
CA LYS A 34 -24.79 -16.40 9.02
C LYS A 34 -23.90 -17.35 9.82
N SER A 35 -23.13 -16.83 10.79
CA SER A 35 -22.30 -17.63 11.70
C SER A 35 -23.15 -18.61 12.51
N PHE A 36 -24.29 -18.15 13.04
CA PHE A 36 -25.22 -18.98 13.78
C PHE A 36 -25.77 -20.13 12.92
N VAL A 37 -26.24 -19.84 11.71
CA VAL A 37 -26.77 -20.86 10.78
C VAL A 37 -25.69 -21.85 10.34
N ARG A 38 -24.43 -21.41 10.27
CA ARG A 38 -23.26 -22.28 9.97
C ARG A 38 -22.79 -23.10 11.17
N GLY A 39 -23.35 -22.89 12.36
CA GLY A 39 -22.97 -23.61 13.59
C GLY A 39 -21.76 -23.04 14.33
N ASP A 40 -21.21 -21.90 13.89
CA ASP A 40 -20.13 -21.21 14.60
C ASP A 40 -20.73 -20.32 15.70
N LEU A 41 -21.10 -20.96 16.81
CA LEU A 41 -21.78 -20.30 17.92
C LEU A 41 -20.90 -19.28 18.63
N VAL A 42 -19.57 -19.50 18.68
CA VAL A 42 -18.64 -18.57 19.34
C VAL A 42 -18.56 -17.27 18.55
N LYS A 43 -18.38 -17.35 17.23
CA LYS A 43 -18.35 -16.17 16.35
C LYS A 43 -19.70 -15.47 16.32
N ALA A 44 -20.80 -16.22 16.28
CA ALA A 44 -22.15 -15.66 16.32
C ALA A 44 -22.41 -14.87 17.62
N VAL A 45 -22.05 -15.42 18.78
CA VAL A 45 -22.20 -14.74 20.08
C VAL A 45 -21.36 -13.46 20.12
N LYS A 46 -20.10 -13.50 19.65
CA LYS A 46 -19.24 -12.32 19.55
C LYS A 46 -19.90 -11.24 18.69
N GLN A 47 -20.37 -11.58 17.48
CA GLN A 47 -21.02 -10.65 16.57
C GLN A 47 -22.31 -10.05 17.16
N PHE A 48 -23.17 -10.88 17.77
CA PHE A 48 -24.38 -10.36 18.42
C PHE A 48 -24.11 -9.49 19.64
N SER A 49 -23.00 -9.73 20.36
CA SER A 49 -22.60 -8.88 21.50
C SER A 49 -22.16 -7.47 21.08
N CYS A 50 -21.71 -7.30 19.83
CA CYS A 50 -21.35 -6.01 19.25
C CYS A 50 -22.55 -5.18 18.78
N LEU A 51 -23.77 -5.75 18.80
CA LEU A 51 -24.97 -5.01 18.39
C LEU A 51 -25.39 -4.00 19.48
N PRO A 52 -25.81 -2.79 19.10
CA PRO A 52 -26.40 -1.85 20.03
C PRO A 52 -27.67 -2.44 20.64
N LYS A 53 -27.88 -2.22 21.95
CA LYS A 53 -29.10 -2.65 22.66
C LYS A 53 -30.37 -1.90 22.18
N THR A 54 -30.21 -0.90 21.34
CA THR A 54 -31.25 0.02 20.84
C THR A 54 -31.64 -0.28 19.39
N ARG A 55 -32.90 0.03 19.04
CA ARG A 55 -33.45 -0.06 17.69
C ARG A 55 -32.65 0.82 16.71
N VAL A 56 -32.25 0.25 15.58
CA VAL A 56 -31.76 1.02 14.43
C VAL A 56 -32.94 1.26 13.49
N VAL A 57 -33.38 2.52 13.37
CA VAL A 57 -34.42 2.98 12.42
C VAL A 57 -35.68 2.08 12.39
N GLY A 58 -36.17 1.67 13.57
CA GLY A 58 -37.39 0.87 13.70
C GLY A 58 -37.26 -0.63 13.39
N ILE A 59 -36.07 -1.13 13.06
CA ILE A 59 -35.81 -2.56 12.84
C ILE A 59 -35.49 -3.22 14.19
N ASN A 60 -36.24 -4.29 14.51
CA ASN A 60 -35.95 -5.16 15.66
C ASN A 60 -35.06 -6.33 15.19
N PHE A 61 -33.85 -6.43 15.74
CA PHE A 61 -32.97 -7.58 15.54
C PHE A 61 -33.44 -8.75 16.41
N ASN A 62 -33.88 -9.83 15.79
CA ASN A 62 -34.29 -11.03 16.52
C ASN A 62 -33.06 -11.91 16.78
N VAL A 63 -32.33 -11.61 17.84
CA VAL A 63 -31.09 -12.32 18.20
C VAL A 63 -31.45 -13.68 18.81
N PRO A 64 -30.96 -14.81 18.26
CA PRO A 64 -31.13 -16.12 18.87
C PRO A 64 -30.60 -16.13 20.31
N GLN A 65 -31.42 -16.58 21.27
CA GLN A 65 -31.07 -16.68 22.69
C GLN A 65 -30.07 -17.83 22.92
N ILE A 66 -28.80 -17.60 22.61
CA ILE A 66 -27.74 -18.62 22.68
C ILE A 66 -26.60 -18.07 23.50
N GLY A 67 -26.33 -18.69 24.66
CA GLY A 67 -25.06 -18.50 25.38
C GLY A 67 -24.72 -17.09 25.88
N LEU A 68 -25.57 -16.07 25.69
CA LEU A 68 -25.34 -14.68 26.08
C LEU A 68 -25.23 -14.46 27.61
N ASN A 69 -25.38 -15.52 28.42
CA ASN A 69 -25.29 -15.49 29.88
C ASN A 69 -23.93 -15.94 30.44
N GLN A 70 -22.90 -16.15 29.61
CA GLN A 70 -21.55 -16.33 30.15
C GLN A 70 -20.93 -14.97 30.46
N PRO A 71 -20.50 -14.71 31.72
CA PRO A 71 -19.73 -13.52 32.01
C PRO A 71 -18.47 -13.56 31.15
N ALA A 72 -18.23 -12.50 30.37
CA ALA A 72 -16.99 -12.33 29.63
C ALA A 72 -15.82 -12.57 30.61
N SER A 73 -15.03 -13.60 30.35
CA SER A 73 -13.89 -13.99 31.18
C SER A 73 -12.99 -12.77 31.41
N GLN A 74 -12.67 -12.52 32.68
CA GLN A 74 -12.09 -11.28 33.23
C GLN A 74 -10.64 -10.94 32.79
N ASP A 75 -10.11 -11.53 31.72
CA ASP A 75 -8.79 -11.17 31.18
C ASP A 75 -8.75 -11.33 29.65
N ASN A 76 -9.75 -10.79 28.95
CA ASN A 76 -9.76 -10.81 27.48
C ASN A 76 -9.22 -9.48 26.93
N ARG A 77 -7.94 -9.20 27.21
CA ARG A 77 -7.23 -8.08 26.57
C ARG A 77 -7.10 -8.38 25.08
N GLN A 78 -7.59 -7.47 24.25
CA GLN A 78 -7.47 -7.60 22.81
C GLN A 78 -6.00 -7.60 22.42
N LYS A 79 -5.61 -8.50 21.51
CA LYS A 79 -4.21 -8.61 21.06
C LYS A 79 -4.07 -8.04 19.67
N PHE A 80 -3.27 -6.99 19.52
CA PHE A 80 -3.00 -6.36 18.24
C PHE A 80 -1.56 -6.62 17.80
N LEU A 81 -1.37 -6.82 16.51
CA LEU A 81 -0.07 -6.85 15.86
C LEU A 81 0.01 -5.69 14.87
N VAL A 82 1.03 -4.84 14.97
CA VAL A 82 1.31 -3.77 14.02
C VAL A 82 2.58 -4.09 13.25
N VAL A 83 2.52 -4.12 11.92
CA VAL A 83 3.63 -4.49 11.04
C VAL A 83 3.95 -3.34 10.10
N ASP A 84 5.11 -2.72 10.29
CA ASP A 84 5.58 -1.58 9.50
C ASP A 84 7.09 -1.42 9.67
N ASP A 85 7.84 -1.27 8.58
CA ASP A 85 9.30 -1.07 8.61
C ASP A 85 9.68 0.39 8.93
N HIS A 86 8.76 1.32 8.76
CA HIS A 86 8.94 2.73 9.07
C HIS A 86 8.64 2.99 10.56
N LYS A 87 9.71 3.04 11.36
CA LYS A 87 9.63 3.24 12.82
C LYS A 87 8.73 4.36 13.30
N LEU A 88 8.68 5.49 12.58
CA LEU A 88 7.81 6.62 12.94
C LEU A 88 6.32 6.28 12.76
N VAL A 89 5.97 5.64 11.65
CA VAL A 89 4.58 5.21 11.36
C VAL A 89 4.19 4.10 12.33
N LEU A 90 5.08 3.14 12.57
CA LEU A 90 4.90 2.08 13.56
C LEU A 90 4.60 2.65 14.95
N SER A 91 5.46 3.56 15.44
CA SER A 91 5.29 4.17 16.76
C SER A 91 4.02 5.01 16.88
N GLY A 92 3.69 5.79 15.85
CA GLY A 92 2.50 6.63 15.83
C GLY A 92 1.22 5.80 15.82
N THR A 93 1.19 4.73 15.03
CA THR A 93 0.07 3.78 14.98
C THR A 93 -0.15 3.11 16.33
N ILE A 94 0.93 2.62 16.97
CA ILE A 94 0.86 2.02 18.31
C ILE A 94 0.35 3.02 19.36
N GLU A 95 0.82 4.28 19.31
CA GLU A 95 0.39 5.31 20.25
C GLU A 95 -1.11 5.60 20.15
N VAL A 96 -1.61 5.83 18.92
CA VAL A 96 -3.03 6.06 18.66
C VAL A 96 -3.88 4.87 19.14
N LEU A 97 -3.45 3.64 18.83
CA LEU A 97 -4.18 2.44 19.25
C LEU A 97 -4.21 2.29 20.77
N LYS A 98 -3.13 2.62 21.48
CA LYS A 98 -3.10 2.59 22.95
C LYS A 98 -4.04 3.62 23.57
N GLN A 99 -4.22 4.77 22.92
CA GLN A 99 -5.16 5.79 23.38
C GLN A 99 -6.62 5.30 23.20
N GLN A 100 -6.93 4.69 22.06
CA GLN A 100 -8.29 4.20 21.76
C GLN A 100 -8.63 2.88 22.47
N TYR A 101 -7.65 1.99 22.64
CA TYR A 101 -7.79 0.68 23.28
C TYR A 101 -6.78 0.53 24.44
N PRO A 102 -6.98 1.18 25.60
CA PRO A 102 -6.01 1.20 26.71
C PRO A 102 -5.66 -0.16 27.29
N ASN A 103 -6.55 -1.14 27.12
CA ASN A 103 -6.38 -2.50 27.63
C ASN A 103 -5.82 -3.48 26.59
N ALA A 104 -5.57 -3.03 25.35
CA ALA A 104 -5.05 -3.90 24.30
C ALA A 104 -3.56 -4.21 24.53
N GLU A 105 -3.19 -5.47 24.32
CA GLU A 105 -1.80 -5.91 24.23
C GLU A 105 -1.34 -5.70 22.77
N ILE A 106 -0.42 -4.76 22.55
CA ILE A 106 0.07 -4.43 21.22
C ILE A 106 1.50 -4.93 21.04
N THR A 107 1.68 -5.81 20.07
CA THR A 107 2.97 -6.30 19.59
C THR A 107 3.30 -5.68 18.24
N SER A 108 4.58 -5.64 17.87
CA SER A 108 5.04 -5.04 16.63
C SER A 108 6.07 -5.89 15.91
N ALA A 109 6.12 -5.75 14.59
CA ALA A 109 7.17 -6.31 13.73
C ALA A 109 7.59 -5.28 12.68
N GLU A 110 8.86 -5.28 12.29
CA GLU A 110 9.39 -4.39 11.23
C GLU A 110 9.45 -5.10 9.87
N THR A 111 9.16 -6.41 9.81
CA THR A 111 9.37 -7.23 8.61
C THR A 111 8.32 -8.33 8.48
N ALA A 112 8.13 -8.81 7.25
CA ALA A 112 7.22 -9.94 6.98
C ALA A 112 7.61 -11.19 7.78
N GLN A 113 8.90 -11.51 7.84
CA GLN A 113 9.37 -12.71 8.54
C GLN A 113 9.17 -12.63 10.06
N GLU A 114 9.39 -11.46 10.66
CA GLU A 114 9.12 -11.26 12.09
C GLU A 114 7.64 -11.45 12.41
N ALA A 115 6.76 -10.86 11.61
CA ALA A 115 5.32 -11.03 11.78
C ALA A 115 4.91 -12.50 11.66
N LEU A 116 5.40 -13.22 10.64
CA LEU A 116 5.14 -14.66 10.49
C LEU A 116 5.66 -15.47 11.68
N ASN A 117 6.83 -15.12 12.23
CA ASN A 117 7.37 -15.79 13.42
C ASN A 117 6.48 -15.55 14.65
N ILE A 118 5.87 -14.37 14.79
CA ILE A 118 4.90 -14.08 15.86
C ILE A 118 3.69 -15.02 15.71
N PHE A 119 3.15 -15.21 14.50
CA PHE A 119 2.05 -16.15 14.26
C PHE A 119 2.44 -17.61 14.52
N ALA A 120 3.66 -18.01 14.15
CA ALA A 120 4.13 -19.39 14.32
C ALA A 120 4.44 -19.76 15.78
N ASN A 121 4.96 -18.81 16.56
CA ASN A 121 5.46 -19.08 17.91
C ASN A 121 4.43 -18.80 19.02
N ASN A 122 3.31 -18.14 18.71
CA ASN A 122 2.30 -17.80 19.70
C ASN A 122 1.06 -18.70 19.55
N PRO A 123 0.67 -19.45 20.60
CA PRO A 123 -0.55 -20.25 20.57
C PRO A 123 -1.82 -19.38 20.62
N CYS A 124 -1.71 -18.12 21.02
CA CYS A 124 -2.78 -17.15 21.06
C CYS A 124 -2.57 -16.15 19.92
N LEU A 125 -3.41 -16.23 18.89
CA LEU A 125 -3.35 -15.38 17.70
C LEU A 125 -3.82 -13.95 18.04
N PRO A 126 -3.32 -12.93 17.31
CA PRO A 126 -3.86 -11.58 17.42
C PRO A 126 -5.33 -11.51 16.99
N ASP A 127 -6.11 -10.68 17.68
CA ASP A 127 -7.48 -10.32 17.30
C ASP A 127 -7.53 -9.42 16.07
N LEU A 128 -6.45 -8.67 15.84
CA LEU A 128 -6.30 -7.72 14.73
C LEU A 128 -4.82 -7.61 14.32
N MET A 129 -4.58 -7.63 13.02
CA MET A 129 -3.31 -7.22 12.44
C MET A 129 -3.49 -5.92 11.66
N ILE A 130 -2.63 -4.93 11.92
CA ILE A 130 -2.48 -3.73 11.11
C ILE A 130 -1.15 -3.85 10.40
N THR A 131 -1.13 -3.75 9.07
CA THR A 131 0.09 -3.99 8.28
C THR A 131 0.22 -3.01 7.13
N ASP A 132 1.45 -2.55 6.87
CA ASP A 132 1.79 -1.97 5.57
C ASP A 132 1.90 -3.06 4.49
N LEU A 133 1.94 -2.65 3.22
CA LEU A 133 2.22 -3.51 2.06
C LEU A 133 3.68 -3.42 1.63
N SER A 134 4.29 -2.24 1.71
CA SER A 134 5.68 -2.03 1.28
C SER A 134 6.60 -2.38 2.44
N MET A 135 6.91 -3.66 2.60
CA MET A 135 7.72 -4.13 3.71
C MET A 135 8.89 -4.99 3.23
N PRO A 136 10.01 -5.06 3.97
CA PRO A 136 11.10 -5.96 3.66
C PRO A 136 10.79 -7.37 4.16
N GLN A 137 11.35 -8.39 3.49
CA GLN A 137 11.22 -9.78 3.96
C GLN A 137 11.94 -9.98 5.30
N MET A 138 13.10 -9.36 5.48
CA MET A 138 13.95 -9.45 6.68
C MET A 138 14.62 -8.11 6.93
N ILE A 139 15.12 -7.89 8.16
CA ILE A 139 15.79 -6.65 8.54
C ILE A 139 16.96 -6.38 7.58
N GLY A 140 17.06 -5.14 7.09
CA GLY A 140 18.14 -4.70 6.21
C GLY A 140 17.98 -5.12 4.75
N LYS A 141 16.85 -5.72 4.36
CA LYS A 141 16.44 -5.85 2.96
C LYS A 141 15.62 -4.65 2.52
N THR A 142 15.48 -4.48 1.21
CA THR A 142 14.64 -3.44 0.61
C THR A 142 13.18 -3.77 0.87
N ALA A 143 12.38 -2.75 1.15
CA ALA A 143 10.94 -2.87 1.23
C ALA A 143 10.34 -3.03 -0.17
N GLU A 144 9.50 -4.04 -0.35
CA GLU A 144 8.90 -4.40 -1.64
C GLU A 144 7.41 -4.68 -1.42
N ILE A 145 6.57 -4.28 -2.36
CA ILE A 145 5.11 -4.48 -2.27
C ILE A 145 4.80 -5.96 -2.48
N ASP A 146 5.56 -6.63 -3.35
CA ASP A 146 5.47 -8.07 -3.57
C ASP A 146 5.59 -8.88 -2.29
N VAL A 147 6.51 -8.50 -1.39
CA VAL A 147 6.68 -9.14 -0.09
C VAL A 147 5.40 -9.02 0.73
N GLY A 148 4.82 -7.82 0.84
CA GLY A 148 3.58 -7.62 1.58
C GLY A 148 2.38 -8.34 0.98
N ILE A 149 2.28 -8.41 -0.35
CA ILE A 149 1.24 -9.17 -1.05
C ILE A 149 1.37 -10.67 -0.78
N GLN A 150 2.58 -11.24 -0.82
CA GLN A 150 2.79 -12.66 -0.49
C GLN A 150 2.54 -12.95 1.00
N PHE A 151 2.94 -12.02 1.88
CA PHE A 151 2.69 -12.10 3.32
C PHE A 151 1.19 -12.15 3.62
N LEU A 152 0.41 -11.19 3.09
CA LEU A 152 -1.05 -11.17 3.25
C LEU A 152 -1.71 -12.42 2.69
N LYS A 153 -1.32 -12.84 1.48
CA LYS A 153 -1.83 -14.07 0.86
C LYS A 153 -1.61 -15.28 1.75
N THR A 154 -0.42 -15.42 2.33
CA THR A 154 -0.08 -16.52 3.24
C THR A 154 -0.94 -16.48 4.49
N LEU A 155 -1.08 -15.31 5.12
CA LEU A 155 -1.87 -15.16 6.35
C LEU A 155 -3.37 -15.40 6.13
N MET A 156 -3.95 -14.86 5.06
CA MET A 156 -5.38 -15.06 4.77
C MET A 156 -5.71 -16.53 4.49
N GLN A 157 -4.76 -17.28 3.91
CA GLN A 157 -4.92 -18.72 3.67
C GLN A 157 -4.76 -19.55 4.95
N GLN A 158 -3.82 -19.19 5.82
CA GLN A 158 -3.54 -19.93 7.07
C GLN A 158 -4.51 -19.56 8.20
N TYR A 159 -4.98 -18.30 8.23
CA TYR A 159 -5.81 -17.73 9.28
C TYR A 159 -7.04 -17.01 8.69
N PRO A 160 -8.04 -17.74 8.15
CA PRO A 160 -9.18 -17.16 7.44
C PRO A 160 -10.04 -16.21 8.27
N ASN A 161 -9.97 -16.30 9.60
CA ASN A 161 -10.74 -15.50 10.55
C ASN A 161 -9.96 -14.30 11.13
N LEU A 162 -8.69 -14.11 10.75
CA LEU A 162 -7.89 -12.98 11.23
C LEU A 162 -8.49 -11.66 10.74
N ASN A 163 -8.69 -10.69 11.63
CA ASN A 163 -9.06 -9.35 11.21
C ASN A 163 -7.80 -8.60 10.76
N ILE A 164 -7.89 -7.93 9.61
CA ILE A 164 -6.76 -7.27 8.96
C ILE A 164 -7.14 -5.84 8.60
N VAL A 165 -6.28 -4.89 8.97
CA VAL A 165 -6.27 -3.53 8.42
C VAL A 165 -4.99 -3.39 7.61
N VAL A 166 -5.12 -3.10 6.32
CA VAL A 166 -3.97 -2.75 5.48
C VAL A 166 -3.81 -1.24 5.49
N GLN A 167 -2.75 -0.75 6.12
CA GLN A 167 -2.43 0.67 6.23
C GLN A 167 -1.25 1.00 5.33
N SER A 168 -1.49 1.56 4.13
CA SER A 168 -0.44 1.69 3.11
C SER A 168 -0.57 2.94 2.25
N THR A 169 0.54 3.41 1.69
CA THR A 169 0.61 4.40 0.61
C THR A 169 0.41 3.78 -0.78
N TYR A 170 0.40 2.45 -0.88
CA TYR A 170 0.18 1.70 -2.12
C TYR A 170 -1.05 0.78 -2.08
N PRO A 171 -2.22 1.24 -1.56
CA PRO A 171 -3.36 0.36 -1.34
C PRO A 171 -3.85 -0.29 -2.65
N ARG A 172 -3.64 0.36 -3.81
CA ARG A 172 -4.00 -0.15 -5.14
C ARG A 172 -3.44 -1.53 -5.45
N ALA A 173 -2.28 -1.89 -4.89
CA ALA A 173 -1.68 -3.20 -5.08
C ALA A 173 -2.55 -4.36 -4.59
N LEU A 174 -3.51 -4.09 -3.69
CA LEU A 174 -4.49 -5.08 -3.22
C LEU A 174 -5.39 -5.60 -4.33
N VAL A 175 -5.46 -4.95 -5.51
CA VAL A 175 -6.13 -5.51 -6.69
C VAL A 175 -5.66 -6.93 -7.01
N ARG A 176 -4.38 -7.23 -6.73
CA ARG A 176 -3.76 -8.56 -6.92
C ARG A 176 -4.32 -9.63 -5.97
N LEU A 177 -4.96 -9.21 -4.88
CA LEU A 177 -5.59 -10.05 -3.87
C LEU A 177 -7.12 -9.99 -3.89
N LYS A 178 -7.74 -9.34 -4.90
CA LYS A 178 -9.20 -9.15 -5.02
C LYS A 178 -10.02 -10.37 -4.60
N THR A 179 -9.72 -11.52 -5.21
CA THR A 179 -10.47 -12.76 -5.00
C THR A 179 -10.25 -13.36 -3.62
N LEU A 180 -9.05 -13.17 -3.03
CA LEU A 180 -8.77 -13.61 -1.66
C LEU A 180 -9.50 -12.71 -0.65
N ILE A 181 -9.51 -11.40 -0.88
CA ILE A 181 -10.21 -10.44 -0.02
C ILE A 181 -11.72 -10.67 -0.03
N SER A 182 -12.31 -10.96 -1.20
CA SER A 182 -13.76 -11.17 -1.30
C SER A 182 -14.27 -12.44 -0.63
N VAL A 183 -13.39 -13.42 -0.37
CA VAL A 183 -13.73 -14.69 0.30
C VAL A 183 -13.17 -14.81 1.72
N HIS A 184 -12.45 -13.78 2.19
CA HIS A 184 -11.90 -13.75 3.55
C HIS A 184 -13.02 -13.72 4.60
N GLU A 185 -12.88 -14.51 5.67
CA GLU A 185 -13.94 -14.66 6.67
C GLU A 185 -13.81 -13.73 7.89
N GLY A 186 -12.61 -13.20 8.12
CA GLY A 186 -12.34 -12.14 9.08
C GLY A 186 -12.66 -10.75 8.50
N GLY A 187 -12.62 -9.73 9.34
CA GLY A 187 -12.73 -8.36 8.87
C GLY A 187 -11.51 -7.97 8.04
N PHE A 188 -11.73 -7.24 6.95
CA PHE A 188 -10.66 -6.78 6.07
C PHE A 188 -10.93 -5.34 5.65
N THR A 189 -10.14 -4.42 6.18
CA THR A 189 -10.28 -3.01 5.85
C THR A 189 -9.00 -2.45 5.26
N VAL A 190 -9.14 -1.51 4.34
CA VAL A 190 -8.00 -0.73 3.83
C VAL A 190 -7.99 0.61 4.55
N ALA A 191 -6.82 1.17 4.81
CA ALA A 191 -6.64 2.53 5.26
C ALA A 191 -5.49 3.13 4.45
N ASP A 192 -5.80 4.04 3.53
CA ASP A 192 -4.74 4.83 2.90
C ASP A 192 -4.02 5.65 3.99
N LEU A 193 -2.68 5.66 3.98
CA LEU A 193 -1.90 6.40 4.99
C LEU A 193 -2.16 7.92 4.94
N ALA A 194 -2.73 8.44 3.85
CA ALA A 194 -3.19 9.81 3.74
C ALA A 194 -4.48 10.12 4.51
N LEU A 195 -5.20 9.11 5.01
CA LEU A 195 -6.42 9.30 5.81
C LEU A 195 -6.11 9.91 7.19
N SER A 196 -7.15 10.49 7.79
CA SER A 196 -7.08 10.97 9.17
C SER A 196 -6.97 9.82 10.18
N VAL A 197 -6.51 10.16 11.39
CA VAL A 197 -6.44 9.20 12.50
C VAL A 197 -7.82 8.64 12.86
N GLU A 198 -8.85 9.47 12.82
CA GLU A 198 -10.24 9.08 13.11
C GLU A 198 -10.77 8.07 12.08
N GLU A 199 -10.47 8.28 10.80
CA GLU A 199 -10.82 7.34 9.74
C GLU A 199 -10.07 6.02 9.90
N MET A 200 -8.77 6.05 10.20
CA MET A 200 -7.99 4.83 10.48
C MET A 200 -8.60 4.04 11.64
N LEU A 201 -8.94 4.69 12.76
CA LEU A 201 -9.61 4.05 13.89
C LEU A 201 -10.98 3.48 13.51
N THR A 202 -11.73 4.18 12.65
CA THR A 202 -12.99 3.66 12.10
C THR A 202 -12.75 2.37 11.30
N ARG A 203 -11.70 2.29 10.49
CA ARG A 203 -11.32 1.06 9.76
C ARG A 203 -10.96 -0.07 10.72
N VAL A 204 -10.23 0.24 11.78
CA VAL A 204 -9.91 -0.71 12.85
C VAL A 204 -11.17 -1.27 13.52
N ASP A 205 -12.13 -0.43 13.89
CA ASP A 205 -13.39 -0.86 14.49
C ASP A 205 -14.21 -1.74 13.55
N LEU A 206 -14.30 -1.37 12.27
CA LEU A 206 -14.98 -2.17 11.24
C LEU A 206 -14.31 -3.54 11.08
N ALA A 207 -12.98 -3.60 11.02
CA ALA A 207 -12.25 -4.86 10.93
C ALA A 207 -12.48 -5.75 12.16
N LEU A 208 -12.45 -5.19 13.37
CA LEU A 208 -12.71 -5.92 14.61
C LEU A 208 -14.14 -6.50 14.69
N GLN A 209 -15.11 -5.83 14.06
CA GLN A 209 -16.48 -6.32 13.91
C GLN A 209 -16.62 -7.43 12.85
N GLY A 210 -15.55 -7.73 12.11
CA GLY A 210 -15.56 -8.72 11.04
C GLY A 210 -16.05 -8.17 9.70
N LEU A 211 -16.10 -6.85 9.53
CA LEU A 211 -16.59 -6.21 8.30
C LEU A 211 -15.46 -6.01 7.29
N THR A 212 -15.82 -6.08 6.01
CA THR A 212 -14.92 -5.77 4.89
C THR A 212 -15.21 -4.37 4.37
N TYR A 213 -14.19 -3.52 4.32
CA TYR A 213 -14.29 -2.16 3.80
C TYR A 213 -13.07 -1.82 2.93
N THR A 214 -13.28 -1.75 1.62
CA THR A 214 -12.23 -1.63 0.60
C THR A 214 -12.46 -0.45 -0.36
N LYS A 215 -13.18 0.57 0.10
CA LYS A 215 -13.56 1.71 -0.75
C LYS A 215 -12.36 2.43 -1.39
N ASP A 216 -11.25 2.51 -0.67
CA ASP A 216 -10.03 3.23 -1.12
C ASP A 216 -9.43 2.63 -2.41
N VAL A 217 -9.87 1.43 -2.79
CA VAL A 217 -9.38 0.67 -3.95
C VAL A 217 -10.53 0.20 -4.86
N LYS A 218 -11.76 0.69 -4.63
CA LYS A 218 -12.98 0.19 -5.28
C LYS A 218 -13.08 0.46 -6.77
N ASP A 219 -12.56 1.60 -7.23
CA ASP A 219 -12.57 1.96 -8.65
C ASP A 219 -11.86 0.89 -9.50
N ILE A 220 -10.82 0.27 -8.94
CA ILE A 220 -10.06 -0.81 -9.55
C ILE A 220 -10.87 -2.13 -9.53
N TYR A 221 -11.56 -2.40 -8.43
CA TYR A 221 -12.34 -3.63 -8.26
C TYR A 221 -13.61 -3.69 -9.12
N SER A 222 -14.12 -2.55 -9.59
CA SER A 222 -15.40 -2.48 -10.32
C SER A 222 -15.37 -2.99 -11.77
N GLY A 223 -14.19 -3.33 -12.32
CA GLY A 223 -14.09 -3.83 -13.71
C GLY A 223 -12.85 -4.67 -14.07
N LEU A 224 -11.80 -4.68 -13.23
CA LEU A 224 -10.60 -5.47 -13.50
C LEU A 224 -10.71 -6.86 -12.86
N GLU A 225 -10.83 -7.89 -13.69
CA GLU A 225 -10.44 -9.26 -13.32
C GLU A 225 -9.06 -9.51 -13.92
N VAL A 226 -8.02 -9.31 -13.11
CA VAL A 226 -6.64 -9.51 -13.55
C VAL A 226 -6.28 -10.96 -13.41
N LYS A 227 -5.98 -11.62 -14.53
CA LYS A 227 -5.58 -13.02 -14.52
C LYS A 227 -4.13 -13.17 -14.04
N PRO A 228 -3.79 -14.26 -13.31
CA PRO A 228 -2.42 -14.51 -12.86
C PRO A 228 -1.39 -14.50 -14.00
N GLU A 229 -1.77 -15.01 -15.17
CA GLU A 229 -0.91 -15.04 -16.35
C GLU A 229 -0.58 -13.62 -16.85
N TRP A 230 -1.48 -12.66 -16.68
CA TRP A 230 -1.26 -11.27 -17.09
C TRP A 230 -0.27 -10.58 -16.16
N LEU A 231 -0.38 -10.83 -14.85
CA LEU A 231 0.61 -10.36 -13.87
C LEU A 231 2.00 -10.94 -14.17
N SER A 232 2.08 -12.24 -14.49
CA SER A 232 3.35 -12.87 -14.88
C SER A 232 3.96 -12.20 -16.12
N VAL A 233 3.16 -11.86 -17.14
CA VAL A 233 3.65 -11.12 -18.31
C VAL A 233 4.21 -9.76 -17.91
N LEU A 234 3.50 -8.99 -17.07
CA LEU A 234 3.94 -7.67 -16.61
C LEU A 234 5.26 -7.73 -15.84
N THR A 235 5.36 -8.64 -14.85
CA THR A 235 6.58 -8.86 -14.04
C THR A 235 7.77 -9.24 -14.92
N LEU A 236 7.62 -10.28 -15.77
CA LEU A 236 8.71 -10.72 -16.65
C LEU A 236 9.14 -9.62 -17.64
N ALA A 237 8.18 -8.80 -18.10
CA ALA A 237 8.43 -7.74 -19.05
C ALA A 237 9.16 -6.53 -18.46
N PHE A 238 8.80 -6.11 -17.25
CA PHE A 238 9.19 -4.81 -16.70
C PHE A 238 10.13 -4.89 -15.50
N GLU A 239 10.17 -6.02 -14.79
CA GLU A 239 11.14 -6.23 -13.71
C GLU A 239 12.35 -7.02 -14.24
N GLU A 240 12.12 -8.08 -15.02
CA GLU A 240 13.20 -8.86 -15.65
C GLU A 240 13.63 -8.32 -17.03
N GLY A 241 12.87 -7.38 -17.61
CA GLY A 241 13.20 -6.75 -18.90
C GLY A 241 13.06 -7.68 -20.12
N LEU A 242 12.25 -8.75 -20.02
CA LEU A 242 12.16 -9.77 -21.05
C LEU A 242 11.31 -9.34 -22.26
N GLN A 243 11.71 -9.84 -23.43
CA GLN A 243 10.94 -9.75 -24.67
C GLN A 243 9.96 -10.92 -24.80
N ASP A 244 8.94 -10.75 -25.64
CA ASP A 244 7.82 -11.70 -25.78
C ASP A 244 8.25 -13.15 -26.05
N LYS A 245 9.33 -13.37 -26.81
CA LYS A 245 9.88 -14.71 -27.05
C LYS A 245 10.42 -15.36 -25.78
N ALA A 246 11.16 -14.61 -24.97
CA ALA A 246 11.70 -15.10 -23.70
C ALA A 246 10.57 -15.30 -22.68
N ILE A 247 9.59 -14.40 -22.64
CA ILE A 247 8.38 -14.53 -21.81
C ILE A 247 7.63 -15.82 -22.17
N ALA A 248 7.42 -16.07 -23.46
CA ALA A 248 6.75 -17.28 -23.95
C ALA A 248 7.46 -18.55 -23.50
N GLN A 249 8.78 -18.58 -23.60
CA GLN A 249 9.61 -19.69 -23.13
C GLN A 249 9.51 -19.87 -21.60
N ARG A 250 9.61 -18.78 -20.84
CA ARG A 250 9.55 -18.80 -19.37
C ARG A 250 8.21 -19.31 -18.84
N MET A 251 7.12 -18.90 -19.51
CA MET A 251 5.75 -19.30 -19.15
C MET A 251 5.31 -20.62 -19.81
N ASN A 252 6.15 -21.24 -20.64
CA ASN A 252 5.83 -22.44 -21.42
C ASN A 252 4.55 -22.29 -22.28
N VAL A 253 4.45 -21.18 -23.01
CA VAL A 253 3.33 -20.88 -23.93
C VAL A 253 3.86 -20.47 -25.31
N ALA A 254 3.00 -20.44 -26.31
CA ALA A 254 3.35 -19.91 -27.63
C ALA A 254 3.47 -18.37 -27.61
N GLU A 255 4.36 -17.79 -28.42
CA GLU A 255 4.50 -16.32 -28.54
C GLU A 255 3.18 -15.62 -28.91
N ARG A 256 2.32 -16.27 -29.70
CA ARG A 256 0.98 -15.72 -30.02
C ARG A 256 0.14 -15.52 -28.78
N THR A 257 0.31 -16.37 -27.77
CA THR A 257 -0.42 -16.32 -26.52
C THR A 257 0.06 -15.14 -25.69
N VAL A 258 1.37 -14.87 -25.65
CA VAL A 258 1.92 -13.66 -25.01
C VAL A 258 1.39 -12.40 -25.68
N ARG A 259 1.35 -12.33 -27.02
CA ARG A 259 0.72 -11.21 -27.74
C ARG A 259 -0.76 -11.04 -27.41
N HIS A 260 -1.50 -12.15 -27.28
CA HIS A 260 -2.89 -12.12 -26.85
C HIS A 260 -3.02 -11.58 -25.41
N TYR A 261 -2.14 -11.97 -24.49
CA TYR A 261 -2.09 -11.41 -23.14
C TYR A 261 -1.81 -9.92 -23.16
N TRP A 262 -0.86 -9.44 -23.97
CA TRP A 262 -0.61 -8.00 -24.15
C TRP A 262 -1.85 -7.25 -24.61
N THR A 263 -2.59 -7.75 -25.61
CA THR A 263 -3.85 -7.12 -26.04
C THR A 263 -4.82 -6.97 -24.86
N LYS A 264 -4.98 -8.03 -24.05
CA LYS A 264 -5.85 -7.97 -22.88
C LYS A 264 -5.35 -7.02 -21.80
N ILE A 265 -4.04 -6.96 -21.57
CA ILE A 265 -3.41 -6.00 -20.65
C ILE A 265 -3.63 -4.57 -21.12
N TYR A 266 -3.49 -4.29 -22.43
CA TYR A 266 -3.73 -2.97 -23.00
C TYR A 266 -5.18 -2.54 -22.86
N ASP A 267 -6.13 -3.44 -23.19
CA ASP A 267 -7.56 -3.22 -23.01
C ASP A 267 -7.88 -2.92 -21.53
N LEU A 268 -7.31 -3.71 -20.63
CA LEU A 268 -7.48 -3.60 -19.18
C LEU A 268 -6.98 -2.27 -18.63
N LEU A 269 -5.81 -1.82 -19.10
CA LEU A 269 -5.15 -0.60 -18.63
C LEU A 269 -5.62 0.66 -19.39
N GLY A 270 -6.45 0.50 -20.44
CA GLY A 270 -6.88 1.60 -21.29
C GLY A 270 -5.73 2.23 -22.09
N VAL A 271 -4.71 1.44 -22.41
CA VAL A 271 -3.50 1.91 -23.10
C VAL A 271 -3.65 1.64 -24.60
N TYR A 272 -3.73 2.70 -25.39
CA TYR A 272 -3.93 2.62 -26.84
C TYR A 272 -2.71 3.13 -27.63
N PRO A 273 -2.49 2.66 -28.87
CA PRO A 273 -1.41 3.16 -29.72
C PRO A 273 -1.47 4.67 -29.94
N ASP A 274 -0.36 5.35 -29.66
CA ASP A 274 -0.14 6.78 -29.89
C ASP A 274 1.17 6.92 -30.67
N ALA A 275 1.17 7.70 -31.76
CA ALA A 275 2.34 7.89 -32.61
C ALA A 275 3.53 8.52 -31.88
N ASN A 276 3.28 9.24 -30.78
CA ASN A 276 4.32 9.96 -30.02
C ASN A 276 4.77 9.23 -28.75
N LYS A 277 4.15 8.09 -28.41
CA LYS A 277 4.42 7.39 -27.15
C LYS A 277 4.72 5.91 -27.38
N ASN A 278 5.67 5.39 -26.62
CA ASN A 278 5.96 3.97 -26.62
C ASN A 278 4.89 3.21 -25.84
N LEU A 279 4.16 2.32 -26.51
CA LEU A 279 3.06 1.54 -25.92
C LEU A 279 3.49 0.72 -24.69
N ARG A 280 4.67 0.08 -24.74
CA ARG A 280 5.23 -0.70 -23.62
C ARG A 280 5.54 0.19 -22.42
N ILE A 281 6.14 1.36 -22.63
CA ILE A 281 6.45 2.31 -21.54
C ILE A 281 5.15 2.85 -20.90
N GLN A 282 4.16 3.22 -21.72
CA GLN A 282 2.85 3.65 -21.18
C GLN A 282 2.17 2.54 -20.38
N THR A 283 2.30 1.30 -20.85
CA THR A 283 1.78 0.12 -20.14
C THR A 283 2.48 -0.09 -18.81
N GLU A 284 3.80 0.08 -18.75
CA GLU A 284 4.56 -0.01 -17.49
C GLU A 284 4.08 1.03 -16.47
N ILE A 285 4.02 2.31 -16.89
CA ILE A 285 3.57 3.42 -16.04
C ILE A 285 2.18 3.10 -15.49
N ARG A 286 1.26 2.71 -16.38
CA ARG A 286 -0.13 2.45 -15.99
C ARG A 286 -0.26 1.21 -15.11
N ALA A 287 0.52 0.16 -15.36
CA ALA A 287 0.54 -1.04 -14.52
C ALA A 287 1.06 -0.74 -13.11
N ARG A 288 2.07 0.13 -12.96
CA ARG A 288 2.56 0.59 -11.65
C ARG A 288 1.53 1.48 -10.93
N GLU A 289 0.90 2.41 -11.65
CA GLU A 289 -0.18 3.27 -11.08
C GLU A 289 -1.37 2.45 -10.56
N GLU A 290 -1.75 1.38 -11.28
CA GLU A 290 -2.83 0.48 -10.87
C GLU A 290 -2.37 -0.59 -9.86
N GLY A 291 -1.10 -0.59 -9.45
CA GLY A 291 -0.56 -1.52 -8.46
C GLY A 291 -0.46 -2.97 -8.94
N LEU A 292 -0.41 -3.22 -10.25
CA LEU A 292 -0.26 -4.57 -10.81
C LEU A 292 1.17 -5.11 -10.69
N ILE A 293 2.15 -4.22 -10.64
CA ILE A 293 3.58 -4.49 -10.44
C ILE A 293 4.15 -3.42 -9.49
N ASP A 294 5.26 -3.73 -8.84
CA ASP A 294 5.80 -2.90 -7.77
C ASP A 294 6.13 -1.47 -8.23
N GLY A 295 5.66 -0.47 -7.50
CA GLY A 295 5.89 0.93 -7.85
C GLY A 295 7.19 1.45 -7.25
N VAL A 296 8.14 1.89 -8.07
CA VAL A 296 9.08 2.94 -7.66
C VAL A 296 8.48 4.27 -8.09
N LEU A 297 7.38 4.66 -7.43
CA LEU A 297 7.01 6.08 -7.38
C LEU A 297 7.66 6.61 -6.12
N PRO A 298 8.40 7.74 -6.17
CA PRO A 298 8.98 8.31 -4.96
C PRO A 298 7.83 8.53 -3.99
N ALA A 299 7.89 7.85 -2.83
CA ALA A 299 6.91 7.98 -1.77
C ALA A 299 6.72 9.48 -1.52
N ALA A 300 5.55 9.99 -1.90
CA ALA A 300 5.13 11.30 -1.44
C ALA A 300 4.99 11.14 0.07
N ILE A 301 5.96 11.67 0.82
CA ILE A 301 5.87 11.76 2.27
C ILE A 301 4.53 12.42 2.58
N PRO A 302 3.61 11.76 3.30
CA PRO A 302 2.32 12.34 3.62
C PRO A 302 2.54 13.67 4.35
N ALA A 303 1.83 14.72 3.94
CA ALA A 303 1.93 16.05 4.55
C ALA A 303 1.67 16.03 6.07
N THR A 304 0.98 15.00 6.56
CA THR A 304 0.70 14.74 7.98
C THR A 304 1.97 14.51 8.80
N LEU A 305 3.06 14.00 8.22
CA LEU A 305 4.34 13.80 8.92
C LEU A 305 5.10 15.12 9.17
N LEU A 306 4.73 16.22 8.50
CA LEU A 306 5.32 17.55 8.75
C LEU A 306 4.70 18.27 9.96
N ALA A 307 3.54 17.84 10.47
CA ALA A 307 2.78 18.60 11.46
C ALA A 307 3.12 18.25 12.93
N ALA A 308 3.89 17.20 13.19
CA ALA A 308 4.04 16.64 14.54
C ALA A 308 5.43 16.78 15.18
N GLN A 309 6.25 17.74 14.77
CA GLN A 309 7.49 18.06 15.50
C GLN A 309 7.34 19.37 16.28
N PRO A 310 7.31 19.34 17.63
CA PRO A 310 7.55 20.56 18.40
C PRO A 310 8.98 21.00 18.11
N VAL A 311 9.10 22.17 17.48
CA VAL A 311 10.39 22.79 17.18
C VAL A 311 11.09 23.12 18.50
N ALA A 312 11.95 22.21 18.95
CA ALA A 312 12.97 22.57 19.91
C ALA A 312 13.87 23.60 19.23
N HIS A 313 13.83 24.85 19.67
CA HIS A 313 14.75 25.89 19.26
C HIS A 313 16.17 25.57 19.76
N HIS A 314 16.83 24.59 19.13
CA HIS A 314 18.27 24.62 19.06
C HIS A 314 18.64 25.70 18.05
N ARG A 315 19.33 26.75 18.54
CA ARG A 315 20.05 27.70 17.69
C ARG A 315 21.05 26.89 16.86
N LEU A 316 20.62 26.50 15.66
CA LEU A 316 21.50 26.06 14.61
C LEU A 316 22.32 27.29 14.20
N THR A 317 23.60 27.28 14.54
CA THR A 317 24.58 28.08 13.81
C THR A 317 24.42 27.76 12.32
N PRO A 318 24.30 28.78 11.45
CA PRO A 318 24.11 28.54 10.03
C PRO A 318 25.29 27.72 9.49
N PRO A 319 25.04 26.73 8.62
CA PRO A 319 26.13 26.07 7.91
C PRO A 319 26.86 27.14 7.09
N SER A 320 28.19 27.16 7.19
CA SER A 320 29.03 27.99 6.34
C SER A 320 28.64 27.79 4.89
N ALA A 321 28.33 28.87 4.18
CA ALA A 321 28.01 28.86 2.77
C ALA A 321 29.03 28.03 1.98
N MET A 322 28.54 27.06 1.20
CA MET A 322 29.33 26.42 0.14
C MET A 322 29.90 27.53 -0.76
N PRO A 323 31.19 27.50 -1.15
CA PRO A 323 31.71 28.48 -2.10
C PRO A 323 30.96 28.32 -3.42
N GLN A 324 30.32 29.40 -3.88
CA GLN A 324 29.70 29.47 -5.20
C GLN A 324 30.82 29.34 -6.25
N GLY A 325 31.02 28.13 -6.77
CA GLY A 325 31.99 27.88 -7.83
C GLY A 325 31.54 28.57 -9.11
N VAL A 326 32.38 29.48 -9.62
CA VAL A 326 32.17 30.12 -10.93
C VAL A 326 32.62 29.11 -11.99
N TYR A 327 31.78 28.81 -12.99
CA TYR A 327 32.13 27.89 -14.08
C TYR A 327 32.63 28.67 -15.31
N GLY A 328 33.55 28.08 -16.07
CA GLY A 328 34.05 28.62 -17.34
C GLY A 328 34.16 27.55 -18.43
N LEU A 329 34.36 27.97 -19.68
CA LEU A 329 34.49 27.12 -20.86
C LEU A 329 35.97 26.91 -21.21
N GLU A 330 36.43 25.66 -21.16
CA GLU A 330 37.80 25.31 -21.56
C GLU A 330 37.92 25.15 -23.09
N CYS A 331 38.78 25.94 -23.71
CA CYS A 331 39.00 25.85 -25.15
C CYS A 331 39.70 24.53 -25.53
N PRO A 332 39.14 23.71 -26.45
CA PRO A 332 39.74 22.41 -26.81
C PRO A 332 41.07 22.53 -27.56
N ARG A 333 41.46 23.74 -27.98
CA ARG A 333 42.70 23.98 -28.75
C ARG A 333 43.84 24.55 -27.91
N CYS A 334 43.55 25.46 -26.98
CA CYS A 334 44.59 26.12 -26.18
C CYS A 334 44.43 25.92 -24.68
N HIS A 335 43.42 25.16 -24.25
CA HIS A 335 43.14 24.77 -22.86
C HIS A 335 42.97 25.95 -21.88
N LYS A 336 42.84 27.17 -22.40
CA LYS A 336 42.50 28.35 -21.60
C LYS A 336 41.00 28.35 -21.32
N VAL A 337 40.65 28.71 -20.09
CA VAL A 337 39.27 28.78 -19.63
C VAL A 337 38.75 30.21 -19.78
N SER A 338 37.64 30.36 -20.50
CA SER A 338 36.96 31.64 -20.69
C SER A 338 35.62 31.68 -19.95
N PRO A 339 35.04 32.85 -19.68
CA PRO A 339 33.69 32.95 -19.14
C PRO A 339 32.65 32.29 -20.06
N LEU A 340 31.53 31.82 -19.48
CA LEU A 340 30.42 31.18 -20.22
C LEU A 340 29.81 32.07 -21.32
N GLU A 341 29.88 33.39 -21.17
CA GLU A 341 29.38 34.37 -22.14
C GLU A 341 30.10 34.28 -23.50
N ASN A 342 31.31 33.72 -23.54
CA ASN A 342 32.10 33.59 -24.76
C ASN A 342 31.70 32.39 -25.62
N LEU A 343 30.68 31.62 -25.24
CA LEU A 343 30.20 30.45 -25.99
C LEU A 343 29.89 30.79 -27.46
N GLN A 344 29.30 31.96 -27.71
CA GLN A 344 28.92 32.41 -29.05
C GLN A 344 29.98 33.26 -29.76
N VAL A 345 30.99 33.74 -29.03
CA VAL A 345 32.07 34.59 -29.57
C VAL A 345 33.30 33.75 -29.96
N GLY A 346 33.50 32.62 -29.30
CA GLY A 346 34.70 31.78 -29.45
C GLY A 346 35.80 32.15 -28.45
N CYS A 347 36.88 31.37 -28.46
CA CYS A 347 38.01 31.52 -27.55
C CYS A 347 38.74 32.84 -27.81
N PRO A 348 38.85 33.76 -26.83
CA PRO A 348 39.42 35.09 -27.06
C PRO A 348 40.92 35.06 -27.34
N TRP A 349 41.63 33.98 -27.00
CA TRP A 349 43.08 33.87 -27.22
C TRP A 349 43.46 33.24 -28.56
N CYS A 350 42.62 32.39 -29.15
CA CYS A 350 42.98 31.66 -30.38
C CYS A 350 41.87 31.60 -31.44
N GLY A 351 40.74 32.27 -31.21
CA GLY A 351 39.61 32.38 -32.14
C GLY A 351 38.85 31.08 -32.40
N THR A 352 39.14 30.02 -31.65
CA THR A 352 38.52 28.69 -31.86
C THR A 352 37.10 28.68 -31.30
N SER A 353 36.15 28.10 -32.03
CA SER A 353 34.75 27.98 -31.57
C SER A 353 34.65 27.20 -30.27
N LEU A 354 33.84 27.70 -29.34
CA LEU A 354 33.60 27.09 -28.03
C LEU A 354 32.27 26.32 -27.95
N ALA A 355 31.57 26.16 -29.08
CA ALA A 355 30.26 25.50 -29.10
C ALA A 355 30.27 24.06 -28.55
N ALA A 356 31.43 23.39 -28.52
CA ALA A 356 31.63 22.05 -27.96
C ALA A 356 32.62 22.03 -26.78
N ALA A 357 32.92 23.19 -26.18
CA ALA A 357 33.84 23.31 -25.05
C ALA A 357 33.25 22.73 -23.77
N ALA A 358 34.07 22.06 -22.96
CA ALA A 358 33.67 21.54 -21.66
C ALA A 358 33.54 22.67 -20.63
N SER A 359 32.49 22.63 -19.78
CA SER A 359 32.37 23.52 -18.63
C SER A 359 33.18 23.00 -17.46
N VAL A 360 34.09 23.82 -16.93
CA VAL A 360 35.02 23.46 -15.85
C VAL A 360 34.87 24.48 -14.71
N LEU A 361 35.02 24.00 -13.47
CA LEU A 361 34.98 24.83 -12.26
C LEU A 361 36.23 25.73 -12.21
N MET A 362 36.04 27.06 -12.17
CA MET A 362 37.13 28.02 -12.01
C MET A 362 37.57 28.02 -10.55
N ILE A 363 38.79 27.54 -10.28
CA ILE A 363 39.44 27.74 -9.00
C ILE A 363 40.00 29.17 -9.04
N PRO A 364 39.64 30.08 -8.11
CA PRO A 364 40.14 31.43 -8.11
C PRO A 364 41.62 31.42 -7.67
N ASN A 365 42.51 31.19 -8.63
CA ASN A 365 43.94 31.47 -8.51
C ASN A 365 44.39 32.21 -9.77
N GLY A 366 45.19 33.26 -9.52
CA GLY A 366 45.38 34.41 -10.38
C GLY A 366 45.92 34.17 -11.79
N GLY A 367 45.42 35.01 -12.70
CA GLY A 367 46.22 35.61 -13.77
C GLY A 367 46.21 34.89 -15.12
N ASP A 368 45.39 35.39 -16.04
CA ASP A 368 45.79 35.63 -17.43
C ASP A 368 44.67 36.42 -18.14
N GLN A 369 44.68 37.75 -18.01
CA GLN A 369 43.84 38.60 -18.85
C GLN A 369 44.45 38.68 -20.26
N PRO A 370 43.65 38.53 -21.33
CA PRO A 370 44.11 38.82 -22.69
C PRO A 370 44.48 40.30 -22.83
N GLN A 371 45.59 40.60 -23.50
CA GLN A 371 45.90 41.95 -24.00
C GLN A 371 44.98 42.33 -25.16
#